data_AF-A0A929W576-F1
#
_entry.id   AF-A0A929W576-F1
#
_cell.length_a   1.000
_cell.length_b   1.000
_cell.length_c   1.000
_cell.angle_alpha   90.00
_cell.angle_beta   90.00
_cell.angle_gamma   90.00
#
_symmetry.space_group_name_H-M   'P 1'
#
loop_
_entity.id
_entity.type
_entity.pdbx_description
1 polymer ?
#
loop_
_entity_poly.entity_id
_entity_poly.type
_entity_poly.pdbx_seq_one_letter_code
_entity_poly.pdbx_strand_id
1 'polypeptide(L)'
;SYSYSDSYSRGYNNDNDKMPDIRYSLQYIGEGGVNDRWINLSYYANADYNYMNRYFLKLSGSAESSSRFGREADGGIKVAGVKWGLFPSVQAGWVLSNENWFKVSAIDYAKLTAGFEITGNDDVDYYATRTYFRNVKFLERATALQLANIQNPKIKWETTNRFNVALALNMFHNRLSFGAEVFYAKTNDLLTRRTISDISGLERQWTNEGSLTNRGANVSVSGVLVNTSDLKWQLGFTLGHYKNKIESLPLTANNRLETWALDANGDKVASSHRVLSGYTSSIYGKDNILTAVGESAGVFYGYKTAGVFSTTAEAQAAGLKYPTGLASQPSRDFQAGDVHFVDQNGDGWISEADRVKIGDPNPDIYGNIFTSLSWKRLTLDVNLKYSLGNDIFNYQRMQLESANSITNQTTAVVNRWKYEGQKTDVPRTMSSESTLWVNNAR
;
A
#
# COMPACT_ATOMS: atom_id res chain seq x y z
N SER A 1 -20.28 -13.51 15.45
CA SER A 1 -21.17 -12.41 15.04
C SER A 1 -21.73 -12.75 13.66
N TYR A 2 -22.98 -12.39 13.35
CA TYR A 2 -23.50 -12.44 11.99
C TYR A 2 -23.45 -11.00 11.45
N SER A 3 -22.61 -10.73 10.46
CA SER A 3 -22.67 -9.46 9.72
C SER A 3 -23.35 -9.71 8.38
N TYR A 4 -24.42 -8.99 8.11
CA TYR A 4 -25.10 -8.94 6.82
C TYR A 4 -24.84 -7.55 6.23
N SER A 5 -24.35 -7.50 4.99
CA SER A 5 -24.21 -6.27 4.23
C SER A 5 -25.07 -6.41 2.99
N ASP A 6 -26.20 -5.71 2.97
CA ASP A 6 -27.01 -5.54 1.76
C ASP A 6 -26.62 -4.21 1.13
N SER A 7 -26.40 -4.20 -0.17
CA SER A 7 -26.20 -2.97 -0.93
C SER A 7 -27.09 -3.06 -2.16
N TYR A 8 -28.18 -2.32 -2.12
CA TYR A 8 -29.11 -2.17 -3.23
C TYR A 8 -29.25 -0.69 -3.56
N SER A 9 -29.03 -0.34 -4.83
CA SER A 9 -29.34 0.98 -5.36
C SER A 9 -30.47 0.86 -6.39
N ARG A 10 -31.38 1.84 -6.41
CA ARG A 10 -32.44 1.93 -7.42
C ARG A 10 -32.50 3.35 -7.96
N GLY A 11 -32.28 3.48 -9.26
CA GLY A 11 -32.45 4.75 -9.98
C GLY A 11 -33.35 4.59 -11.20
N TYR A 12 -34.20 5.59 -11.42
CA TYR A 12 -34.75 5.90 -12.73
C TYR A 12 -34.40 7.36 -13.04
N ASN A 13 -33.54 7.58 -14.04
CA ASN A 13 -33.08 8.88 -14.54
C ASN A 13 -32.72 9.96 -13.47
N ASN A 14 -31.54 9.75 -12.87
CA ASN A 14 -30.66 10.63 -12.07
C ASN A 14 -30.72 10.50 -10.53
N ASP A 15 -29.56 10.81 -9.91
CA ASP A 15 -29.32 10.84 -8.46
C ASP A 15 -30.06 11.99 -7.74
N ASN A 16 -30.65 12.96 -8.47
CA ASN A 16 -31.40 14.12 -7.96
C ASN A 16 -32.05 14.92 -9.13
N ASP A 17 -33.25 15.50 -8.91
CA ASP A 17 -33.98 16.42 -9.81
C ASP A 17 -33.20 17.68 -10.29
N LYS A 18 -32.05 18.01 -9.71
CA LYS A 18 -31.28 19.23 -10.03
C LYS A 18 -30.07 19.04 -10.97
N MET A 19 -29.75 17.81 -11.39
CA MET A 19 -28.63 17.53 -12.32
C MET A 19 -29.04 16.50 -13.38
N PRO A 20 -29.53 16.93 -14.56
CA PRO A 20 -29.74 16.02 -15.68
C PRO A 20 -28.44 15.81 -16.44
N ASP A 21 -27.71 14.72 -16.16
CA ASP A 21 -26.65 14.27 -17.05
C ASP A 21 -27.26 13.60 -18.29
N ILE A 22 -27.07 14.20 -19.46
CA ILE A 22 -27.42 13.58 -20.74
C ILE A 22 -26.36 12.50 -21.03
N ARG A 23 -26.60 11.27 -20.58
CA ARG A 23 -25.81 10.10 -21.00
C ARG A 23 -26.22 9.66 -22.41
N TYR A 24 -25.25 9.24 -23.21
CA TYR A 24 -25.41 8.88 -24.63
C TYR A 24 -26.07 7.50 -24.88
N SER A 25 -26.49 6.76 -23.84
CA SER A 25 -27.05 5.41 -23.98
C SER A 25 -28.27 5.17 -23.08
N LEU A 26 -29.33 4.59 -23.67
CA LEU A 26 -30.59 4.21 -23.04
C LEU A 26 -30.68 2.70 -22.73
N GLN A 27 -29.54 1.98 -22.68
CA GLN A 27 -29.56 0.53 -22.46
C GLN A 27 -29.84 0.17 -20.99
N TYR A 28 -30.70 -0.84 -20.81
CA TYR A 28 -31.06 -1.45 -19.53
C TYR A 28 -29.84 -1.72 -18.64
N ILE A 29 -29.74 -0.96 -17.55
CA ILE A 29 -28.78 -1.20 -16.48
C ILE A 29 -29.28 -2.45 -15.73
N GLY A 30 -28.55 -3.54 -15.85
CA GLY A 30 -28.76 -4.72 -15.01
C GLY A 30 -28.04 -4.50 -13.69
N GLU A 31 -28.78 -4.17 -12.64
CA GLU A 31 -28.30 -4.17 -11.26
C GLU A 31 -28.42 -5.59 -10.70
N GLY A 32 -27.31 -6.13 -10.19
CA GLY A 32 -27.29 -7.39 -9.44
C GLY A 32 -26.70 -7.16 -8.05
N GLY A 33 -27.31 -7.75 -7.03
CA GLY A 33 -26.78 -7.78 -5.67
C GLY A 33 -26.15 -9.15 -5.39
N VAL A 34 -25.00 -9.15 -4.70
CA VAL A 34 -24.39 -10.39 -4.21
C VAL A 34 -24.80 -10.57 -2.74
N ASN A 35 -25.46 -11.69 -2.42
CA ASN A 35 -25.81 -12.03 -1.04
C ASN A 35 -24.73 -12.93 -0.44
N ASP A 36 -23.72 -12.29 0.16
CA ASP A 36 -22.57 -12.98 0.71
C ASP A 36 -22.78 -13.31 2.18
N ARG A 37 -22.80 -14.61 2.49
CA ARG A 37 -22.94 -15.13 3.85
C ARG A 37 -21.70 -15.90 4.25
N TRP A 38 -21.07 -15.48 5.34
CA TRP A 38 -20.02 -16.23 6.02
C TRP A 38 -20.29 -16.32 7.52
N ILE A 39 -19.62 -17.26 8.18
CA ILE A 39 -19.75 -17.51 9.62
C ILE A 39 -18.34 -17.51 10.20
N ASN A 40 -18.12 -16.70 11.22
CA ASN A 40 -16.90 -16.70 12.03
C ASN A 40 -17.23 -17.13 13.46
N LEU A 41 -16.36 -17.96 14.03
CA LEU A 41 -16.45 -18.42 15.41
C LEU A 41 -15.08 -18.29 16.07
N SER A 42 -15.05 -17.70 17.26
CA SER A 42 -13.82 -17.43 18.01
C SER A 42 -14.03 -17.76 19.49
N TYR A 43 -13.05 -18.44 20.08
CA TYR A 43 -12.94 -18.68 21.51
C TYR A 43 -11.69 -17.99 22.03
N TYR A 44 -11.77 -17.40 23.23
CA TYR A 44 -10.67 -16.65 23.84
C TYR A 44 -10.40 -17.18 25.24
N ALA A 45 -9.12 -17.27 25.59
CA ALA A 45 -8.66 -17.57 26.94
C ALA A 45 -7.58 -16.55 27.33
N ASN A 46 -7.67 -16.06 28.58
CA ASN A 46 -6.72 -15.10 29.12
C ASN A 46 -6.40 -15.50 30.56
N ALA A 47 -5.13 -15.36 30.94
CA ALA A 47 -4.64 -15.55 32.29
C ALA A 47 -3.61 -14.46 32.59
N ASP A 48 -3.86 -13.72 33.67
CA ASP A 48 -2.98 -12.66 34.14
C ASP A 48 -2.42 -13.05 35.50
N TYR A 49 -1.11 -12.92 35.66
CA TYR A 49 -0.42 -13.13 36.91
C TYR A 49 0.33 -11.87 37.31
N ASN A 50 0.12 -11.44 38.54
CA ASN A 50 0.81 -10.31 39.14
C ASN A 50 1.53 -10.80 40.41
N TYR A 51 2.85 -10.70 40.41
CA TYR A 51 3.66 -10.94 41.58
C TYR A 51 4.14 -9.62 42.18
N MET A 52 3.64 -9.32 43.38
CA MET A 52 4.08 -8.19 44.21
C MET A 52 3.99 -6.82 43.53
N ASN A 53 3.15 -6.67 42.50
CA ASN A 53 3.12 -5.50 41.62
C ASN A 53 4.46 -5.20 40.93
N ARG A 54 5.39 -6.17 40.85
CA ARG A 54 6.71 -6.03 40.24
C ARG A 54 6.78 -6.75 38.91
N TYR A 55 6.33 -8.00 38.90
CA TYR A 55 6.35 -8.84 37.70
C TYR A 55 4.93 -9.15 37.29
N PHE A 56 4.64 -8.84 36.03
CA PHE A 56 3.37 -9.11 35.38
C PHE A 56 3.63 -10.11 34.28
N LEU A 57 2.86 -11.19 34.26
CA LEU A 57 2.83 -12.13 33.15
C LEU A 57 1.40 -12.21 32.65
N LYS A 58 1.20 -11.94 31.37
CA LYS A 58 -0.07 -12.09 30.68
C LYS A 58 0.07 -13.16 29.63
N LEU A 59 -0.80 -14.17 29.72
CA LEU A 59 -0.97 -15.21 28.72
C LEU A 59 -2.36 -15.03 28.13
N SER A 60 -2.42 -14.92 26.82
CA SER A 60 -3.67 -14.78 26.08
C SER A 60 -3.63 -15.74 24.90
N GLY A 61 -4.80 -16.16 24.43
CA GLY A 61 -4.88 -16.99 23.25
C GLY A 61 -6.28 -16.98 22.68
N SER A 62 -6.38 -17.00 21.35
CA SER A 62 -7.63 -17.26 20.67
C SER A 62 -7.56 -18.50 19.79
N ALA A 63 -8.71 -19.16 19.66
CA ALA A 63 -8.95 -20.19 18.66
C ALA A 63 -10.08 -19.70 17.76
N GLU A 64 -9.80 -19.51 16.47
CA GLU A 64 -10.74 -18.86 15.54
C GLU A 64 -10.90 -19.65 14.25
N SER A 65 -12.11 -19.62 13.68
CA SER A 65 -12.45 -20.31 12.44
C SER A 65 -13.41 -19.45 11.62
N SER A 66 -13.22 -19.44 10.30
CA SER A 66 -14.12 -18.80 9.34
C SER A 66 -14.62 -19.83 8.32
N SER A 67 -15.88 -19.71 7.90
CA SER A 67 -16.43 -20.49 6.79
C SER A 67 -15.79 -20.14 5.43
N ARG A 68 -14.96 -19.09 5.37
CA ARG A 68 -14.19 -18.71 4.18
C ARG A 68 -12.95 -19.58 3.98
N PHE A 69 -12.44 -20.20 5.05
CA PHE A 69 -11.25 -21.04 4.97
C PHE A 69 -11.55 -22.42 4.39
N GLY A 70 -10.53 -22.97 3.75
CA GLY A 70 -10.58 -24.25 3.09
C GLY A 70 -10.67 -25.39 4.11
N ARG A 71 -11.48 -26.42 3.79
CA ARG A 71 -11.60 -27.62 4.64
C ARG A 71 -10.29 -28.43 4.72
N GLU A 72 -9.39 -28.21 3.76
CA GLU A 72 -8.07 -28.82 3.65
C GLU A 72 -6.95 -27.83 3.99
N ALA A 73 -7.25 -26.72 4.68
CA ALA A 73 -6.26 -25.74 5.10
C ALA A 73 -5.07 -26.38 5.83
N ASP A 74 -3.86 -26.07 5.37
CA ASP A 74 -2.61 -26.57 5.92
C ASP A 74 -2.17 -25.69 7.10
N GLY A 75 -2.62 -26.06 8.31
CA GLY A 75 -2.35 -25.33 9.55
C GLY A 75 -3.44 -25.52 10.60
N GLY A 76 -3.18 -25.02 11.81
CA GLY A 76 -4.13 -25.03 12.93
C GLY A 76 -4.55 -26.44 13.38
N ILE A 77 -5.69 -26.51 14.07
CA ILE A 77 -6.28 -27.77 14.54
C ILE A 77 -7.60 -28.05 13.81
N LYS A 78 -7.91 -29.32 13.56
CA LYS A 78 -9.18 -29.74 12.95
C LYS A 78 -10.13 -30.23 14.04
N VAL A 79 -11.21 -29.50 14.28
CA VAL A 79 -12.24 -29.84 15.29
C VAL A 79 -13.60 -29.75 14.62
N ALA A 80 -14.46 -30.76 14.85
CA ALA A 80 -15.80 -30.84 14.26
C ALA A 80 -15.84 -30.66 12.71
N GLY A 81 -14.80 -31.14 12.01
CA GLY A 81 -14.72 -31.08 10.55
C GLY A 81 -14.29 -29.74 9.95
N VAL A 82 -14.00 -28.73 10.78
CA VAL A 82 -13.52 -27.40 10.35
C VAL A 82 -12.13 -27.10 10.92
N LYS A 83 -11.42 -26.17 10.29
CA LYS A 83 -10.05 -25.79 10.62
C LYS A 83 -10.04 -24.54 11.49
N TRP A 84 -9.34 -24.61 12.61
CA TRP A 84 -9.22 -23.56 13.61
C TRP A 84 -7.78 -23.04 13.66
N GLY A 85 -7.62 -21.74 13.49
CA GLY A 85 -6.37 -21.04 13.77
C GLY A 85 -6.20 -20.83 15.26
N LEU A 86 -4.95 -20.96 15.73
CA LEU A 86 -4.57 -20.74 17.13
C LEU A 86 -3.61 -19.56 17.19
N PHE A 87 -3.94 -18.59 18.05
CA PHE A 87 -3.27 -17.30 18.11
C PHE A 87 -2.88 -16.99 19.56
N PRO A 88 -1.83 -17.65 20.09
CA PRO A 88 -1.34 -17.38 21.43
C PRO A 88 -0.56 -16.06 21.49
N SER A 89 -0.57 -15.43 22.65
CA SER A 89 0.30 -14.31 22.99
C SER A 89 0.77 -14.39 24.44
N VAL A 90 2.00 -13.93 24.64
CA VAL A 90 2.63 -13.81 25.96
C VAL A 90 3.21 -12.41 26.09
N GLN A 91 2.95 -11.78 27.22
CA GLN A 91 3.51 -10.47 27.54
C GLN A 91 4.04 -10.48 28.97
N ALA A 92 5.28 -10.05 29.15
CA ALA A 92 5.92 -9.89 30.44
C ALA A 92 6.17 -8.41 30.71
N GLY A 93 5.77 -7.94 31.90
CA GLY A 93 6.01 -6.59 32.37
C GLY A 93 6.82 -6.61 33.65
N TRP A 94 7.84 -5.78 33.74
CA TRP A 94 8.65 -5.57 34.93
C TRP A 94 8.59 -4.11 35.34
N VAL A 95 7.99 -3.85 36.50
CA VAL A 95 7.89 -2.53 37.12
C VAL A 95 9.13 -2.33 38.00
N LEU A 96 10.16 -1.72 37.44
CA LEU A 96 11.42 -1.47 38.10
C LEU A 96 11.23 -0.55 39.32
N SER A 97 10.34 0.44 39.23
CA SER A 97 10.07 1.38 40.32
C SER A 97 9.49 0.73 41.59
N ASN A 98 9.00 -0.51 41.51
CA ASN A 98 8.50 -1.25 42.67
C ASN A 98 9.58 -2.11 43.33
N GLU A 99 10.80 -2.14 42.79
CA GLU A 99 11.94 -2.85 43.35
C GLU A 99 12.59 -2.08 44.51
N ASN A 100 12.99 -2.80 45.57
CA ASN A 100 13.60 -2.18 46.75
C ASN A 100 14.92 -1.45 46.44
N TRP A 101 15.63 -1.89 45.40
CA TRP A 101 16.91 -1.33 44.97
C TRP A 101 16.75 -0.13 44.01
N PHE A 102 15.59 0.03 43.38
CA PHE A 102 15.33 1.13 42.45
C PHE A 102 14.86 2.36 43.21
N LYS A 103 15.81 3.18 43.69
CA LYS A 103 15.54 4.40 44.48
C LYS A 103 15.99 5.66 43.75
N VAL A 104 15.47 5.88 42.56
CA VAL A 104 15.78 7.08 41.76
C VAL A 104 14.69 8.13 41.98
N SER A 105 15.01 9.20 42.70
CA SER A 105 14.03 10.25 43.10
C SER A 105 13.38 10.99 41.92
N ALA A 106 14.03 11.02 40.76
CA ALA A 106 13.50 11.66 39.56
C ALA A 106 12.45 10.80 38.82
N ILE A 107 12.36 9.49 39.11
CA ILE A 107 11.51 8.54 38.39
C ILE A 107 10.44 8.02 39.34
N ASP A 108 9.18 8.39 39.09
CA ASP A 108 8.03 7.95 39.87
C ASP A 108 7.55 6.56 39.45
N TYR A 109 7.68 6.26 38.15
CA TYR A 109 7.27 4.99 37.57
C TYR A 109 8.22 4.59 36.46
N ALA A 110 8.66 3.33 36.48
CA ALA A 110 9.42 2.74 35.40
C ALA A 110 8.93 1.32 35.15
N LYS A 111 8.48 1.05 33.92
CA LYS A 111 8.06 -0.27 33.48
C LYS A 111 8.71 -0.63 32.15
N LEU A 112 9.36 -1.79 32.13
CA LEU A 112 9.77 -2.46 30.91
C LEU A 112 8.72 -3.52 30.56
N THR A 113 8.34 -3.61 29.30
CA THR A 113 7.41 -4.62 28.80
C THR A 113 8.01 -5.29 27.57
N ALA A 114 7.92 -6.60 27.49
CA ALA A 114 8.25 -7.36 26.29
C ALA A 114 7.08 -8.29 25.95
N GLY A 115 6.73 -8.39 24.67
CA GLY A 115 5.61 -9.18 24.20
C GLY A 115 5.96 -9.98 22.95
N PHE A 116 5.37 -11.17 22.84
CA PHE A 116 5.30 -11.94 21.62
C PHE A 116 3.85 -12.33 21.37
N GLU A 117 3.32 -11.97 20.21
CA GLU A 117 1.95 -12.24 19.81
C GLU A 117 1.89 -12.86 18.42
N ILE A 118 1.02 -13.86 18.27
CA ILE A 118 0.65 -14.41 16.97
C ILE A 118 -0.77 -13.94 16.68
N THR A 119 -0.99 -13.30 15.54
CA THR A 119 -2.32 -12.85 15.10
C THR A 119 -2.66 -13.38 13.72
N GLY A 120 -3.96 -13.51 13.45
CA GLY A 120 -4.49 -13.99 12.18
C GLY A 120 -5.21 -12.90 11.39
N ASN A 121 -5.11 -12.94 10.07
CA ASN A 121 -5.97 -12.16 9.17
C ASN A 121 -6.86 -13.09 8.35
N ASP A 122 -8.17 -12.82 8.31
CA ASP A 122 -9.19 -13.59 7.59
C ASP A 122 -9.81 -12.84 6.41
N ASP A 123 -9.22 -11.71 6.00
CA ASP A 123 -9.70 -10.89 4.89
C ASP A 123 -9.41 -11.53 3.53
N VAL A 124 -10.17 -12.58 3.23
CA VAL A 124 -10.15 -13.30 1.97
C VAL A 124 -11.53 -13.27 1.33
N ASP A 125 -11.56 -13.28 0.00
CA ASP A 125 -12.78 -13.46 -0.78
C ASP A 125 -13.52 -14.74 -0.36
N TYR A 126 -14.83 -14.63 -0.20
CA TYR A 126 -15.72 -15.68 0.26
C TYR A 126 -15.85 -16.85 -0.74
N TYR A 127 -15.54 -16.62 -2.02
CA TYR A 127 -15.47 -17.65 -3.05
C TYR A 127 -14.06 -18.19 -3.27
N ALA A 128 -13.02 -17.73 -2.55
CA ALA A 128 -11.64 -18.22 -2.73
C ALA A 128 -11.52 -19.75 -2.66
N THR A 129 -12.35 -20.39 -1.84
CA THR A 129 -12.41 -21.84 -1.63
C THR A 129 -13.44 -22.56 -2.51
N ARG A 130 -14.05 -21.89 -3.48
CA ARG A 130 -15.13 -22.44 -4.32
C ARG A 130 -14.88 -22.20 -5.81
N THR A 131 -15.17 -23.21 -6.61
CA THR A 131 -15.25 -23.08 -8.07
C THR A 131 -16.66 -22.60 -8.40
N TYR A 132 -16.76 -21.49 -9.13
CA TYR A 132 -18.06 -20.95 -9.52
C TYR A 132 -17.99 -20.24 -10.87
N PHE A 133 -19.16 -20.08 -11.49
CA PHE A 133 -19.34 -19.30 -12.69
C PHE A 133 -19.98 -17.97 -12.33
N ARG A 134 -19.53 -16.89 -12.97
CA ARG A 134 -20.17 -15.58 -12.90
C ARG A 134 -20.90 -15.28 -14.20
N ASN A 135 -21.92 -14.45 -14.08
CA ASN A 135 -22.60 -13.89 -15.23
C ASN A 135 -21.70 -12.87 -15.92
N VAL A 136 -21.56 -12.96 -17.24
CA VAL A 136 -20.90 -11.94 -18.07
C VAL A 136 -21.79 -11.61 -19.26
N LYS A 137 -21.75 -10.36 -19.71
CA LYS A 137 -22.35 -9.98 -20.99
C LYS A 137 -21.32 -10.10 -22.09
N PHE A 138 -21.56 -11.00 -23.03
CA PHE A 138 -20.79 -11.07 -24.26
C PHE A 138 -21.26 -9.98 -25.23
N LEU A 139 -20.33 -9.11 -25.64
CA LEU A 139 -20.57 -7.97 -26.54
C LEU A 139 -21.75 -7.06 -26.10
N GLU A 140 -22.01 -6.98 -24.79
CA GLU A 140 -23.17 -6.25 -24.22
C GLU A 140 -24.54 -6.70 -24.74
N ARG A 141 -24.63 -7.89 -25.34
CA ARG A 141 -25.85 -8.37 -26.03
C ARG A 141 -26.39 -9.70 -25.52
N ALA A 142 -25.50 -10.61 -25.12
CA ALA A 142 -25.88 -11.94 -24.69
C ALA A 142 -25.31 -12.23 -23.30
N THR A 143 -26.15 -12.78 -22.44
CA THR A 143 -25.74 -13.21 -21.11
C THR A 143 -25.11 -14.60 -21.19
N ALA A 144 -23.90 -14.75 -20.70
CA ALA A 144 -23.16 -16.02 -20.64
C ALA A 144 -22.64 -16.28 -19.22
N LEU A 145 -22.29 -17.54 -18.96
CA LEU A 145 -21.58 -17.93 -17.74
C LEU A 145 -20.09 -18.08 -18.07
N GLN A 146 -19.25 -17.39 -17.32
CA GLN A 146 -17.80 -17.51 -17.39
C GLN A 146 -17.29 -18.10 -16.08
N LEU A 147 -16.35 -19.04 -16.16
CA LEU A 147 -15.65 -19.52 -14.97
C LEU A 147 -15.01 -18.31 -14.28
N ALA A 148 -15.29 -18.13 -12.98
CA ALA A 148 -14.87 -16.94 -12.23
C ALA A 148 -13.72 -17.23 -11.26
N ASN A 149 -13.69 -18.45 -10.71
CA ASN A 149 -12.65 -18.90 -9.80
C ASN A 149 -12.49 -20.42 -9.89
N ILE A 150 -11.28 -20.90 -9.61
CA ILE A 150 -11.00 -22.31 -9.32
C ILE A 150 -10.76 -22.41 -7.82
N GLN A 151 -11.44 -23.34 -7.15
CA GLN A 151 -11.30 -23.51 -5.71
C GLN A 151 -9.84 -23.80 -5.32
N ASN A 152 -9.41 -23.14 -4.25
CA ASN A 152 -8.26 -23.58 -3.48
C ASN A 152 -8.74 -24.11 -2.11
N PRO A 153 -8.88 -25.43 -1.92
CA PRO A 153 -9.40 -26.01 -0.68
C PRO A 153 -8.43 -25.88 0.51
N LYS A 154 -7.22 -25.35 0.27
CA LYS A 154 -6.16 -25.17 1.27
C LYS A 154 -6.04 -23.75 1.80
N ILE A 155 -6.89 -22.82 1.37
CA ILE A 155 -6.86 -21.44 1.82
C ILE A 155 -7.00 -21.35 3.35
N LYS A 156 -6.13 -20.57 3.98
CA LYS A 156 -6.05 -20.35 5.43
C LYS A 156 -5.85 -18.85 5.74
N TRP A 157 -5.83 -18.52 7.03
CA TRP A 157 -5.51 -17.17 7.50
C TRP A 157 -4.04 -16.80 7.24
N GLU A 158 -3.75 -15.51 7.08
CA GLU A 158 -2.38 -15.01 7.18
C GLU A 158 -1.95 -15.06 8.65
N THR A 159 -0.67 -15.31 8.92
CA THR A 159 -0.17 -15.39 10.30
C THR A 159 0.92 -14.35 10.52
N THR A 160 0.65 -13.39 11.42
CA THR A 160 1.63 -12.38 11.82
C THR A 160 2.24 -12.75 13.17
N ASN A 161 3.55 -12.90 13.21
CA ASN A 161 4.32 -13.07 14.43
C ASN A 161 4.94 -11.73 14.78
N ARG A 162 4.55 -11.13 15.90
CA ARG A 162 5.06 -9.84 16.34
C ARG A 162 5.75 -9.95 17.68
N PHE A 163 6.96 -9.41 17.73
CA PHE A 163 7.72 -9.19 18.95
C PHE A 163 7.83 -7.69 19.20
N ASN A 164 7.64 -7.25 20.44
CA ASN A 164 7.80 -5.85 20.81
C ASN A 164 8.45 -5.70 22.18
N VAL A 165 9.18 -4.61 22.35
CA VAL A 165 9.75 -4.18 23.63
C VAL A 165 9.40 -2.73 23.84
N ALA A 166 8.84 -2.41 25.01
CA ALA A 166 8.39 -1.08 25.37
C ALA A 166 8.93 -0.65 26.74
N LEU A 167 9.33 0.61 26.83
CA LEU A 167 9.70 1.31 28.06
C LEU A 167 8.65 2.39 28.33
N ALA A 168 8.15 2.44 29.56
CA ALA A 168 7.30 3.50 30.05
C ALA A 168 7.91 4.11 31.31
N LEU A 169 8.08 5.43 31.30
CA LEU A 169 8.60 6.22 32.42
C LEU A 169 7.62 7.33 32.77
N ASN A 170 7.36 7.52 34.06
CA ASN A 170 6.83 8.76 34.60
C ASN A 170 7.86 9.37 35.54
N MET A 171 8.11 10.66 35.40
CA MET A 171 9.18 11.38 36.06
C MET A 171 8.70 12.69 36.66
N PHE A 172 9.45 13.17 37.65
CA PHE A 172 9.29 14.47 38.29
C PHE A 172 7.89 14.69 38.89
N HIS A 173 7.42 13.76 39.73
CA HIS A 173 6.08 13.74 40.32
C HIS A 173 4.99 13.58 39.26
N ASN A 174 5.19 12.65 38.32
CA ASN A 174 4.32 12.37 37.17
C ASN A 174 4.07 13.59 36.27
N ARG A 175 5.00 14.56 36.26
CA ARG A 175 4.90 15.74 35.40
C ARG A 175 5.42 15.49 33.99
N LEU A 176 6.27 14.49 33.80
CA LEU A 176 6.78 14.09 32.49
C LEU A 176 6.58 12.59 32.29
N SER A 177 5.85 12.22 31.25
CA SER A 177 5.70 10.84 30.79
C SER A 177 6.51 10.64 29.51
N PHE A 178 7.30 9.57 29.47
CA PHE A 178 8.06 9.14 28.30
C PHE A 178 7.71 7.68 27.99
N GLY A 179 7.38 7.42 26.74
CA GLY A 179 7.16 6.08 26.21
C GLY A 179 8.05 5.84 25.01
N ALA A 180 8.65 4.65 24.93
CA ALA A 180 9.33 4.17 23.74
C ALA A 180 8.94 2.72 23.49
N GLU A 181 8.67 2.36 22.24
CA GLU A 181 8.42 0.99 21.81
C GLU A 181 9.22 0.71 20.55
N VAL A 182 9.82 -0.47 20.45
CA VAL A 182 10.34 -1.03 19.21
C VAL A 182 9.63 -2.33 18.92
N PHE A 183 9.33 -2.59 17.65
CA PHE A 183 8.64 -3.80 17.24
C PHE A 183 9.21 -4.38 15.95
N TYR A 184 9.08 -5.69 15.83
CA TYR A 184 9.32 -6.45 14.62
C TYR A 184 8.16 -7.42 14.41
N ALA A 185 7.55 -7.38 13.25
CA ALA A 185 6.47 -8.24 12.83
C ALA A 185 6.83 -8.94 11.52
N LYS A 186 6.56 -10.23 11.44
CA LYS A 186 6.66 -11.01 10.20
C LYS A 186 5.33 -11.70 9.92
N THR A 187 4.72 -11.34 8.81
CA THR A 187 3.51 -11.95 8.29
C THR A 187 3.89 -13.00 7.25
N ASN A 188 3.43 -14.23 7.45
CA ASN A 188 3.58 -15.33 6.52
C ASN A 188 2.21 -15.73 5.98
N ASP A 189 2.22 -16.56 4.93
CA ASP A 189 1.01 -17.11 4.33
C ASP A 189 0.07 -16.02 3.79
N LEU A 190 0.64 -14.96 3.19
CA LEU A 190 -0.14 -13.84 2.68
C LEU A 190 -1.25 -14.32 1.73
N LEU A 191 -2.45 -13.80 1.95
CA LEU A 191 -3.62 -14.01 1.12
C LEU A 191 -3.45 -13.19 -0.16
N THR A 192 -2.84 -13.82 -1.14
CA THR A 192 -2.51 -13.17 -2.42
C THR A 192 -3.19 -13.88 -3.58
N ARG A 193 -3.24 -13.20 -4.72
CA ARG A 193 -3.64 -13.80 -5.98
C ARG A 193 -2.38 -14.15 -6.76
N ARG A 194 -2.21 -15.44 -7.09
CA ARG A 194 -1.17 -15.89 -8.01
C ARG A 194 -1.73 -16.00 -9.42
N THR A 195 -0.91 -15.72 -10.41
CA THR A 195 -1.29 -15.91 -11.81
C THR A 195 -1.22 -17.38 -12.18
N ILE A 196 -2.05 -17.81 -13.13
CA ILE A 196 -2.16 -19.22 -13.52
C ILE A 196 -2.07 -19.37 -15.02
N SER A 197 -1.91 -20.60 -15.50
CA SER A 197 -1.85 -20.89 -16.93
C SER A 197 -3.16 -20.48 -17.61
N ASP A 198 -3.03 -19.82 -18.76
CA ASP A 198 -4.17 -19.39 -19.59
C ASP A 198 -5.06 -20.57 -20.04
N ILE A 199 -4.51 -21.80 -20.04
CA ILE A 199 -5.27 -23.03 -20.32
C ILE A 199 -6.46 -23.19 -19.37
N SER A 200 -6.36 -22.67 -18.14
CA SER A 200 -7.45 -22.70 -17.16
C SER A 200 -8.60 -21.75 -17.47
N GLY A 201 -8.43 -20.81 -18.42
CA GLY A 201 -9.42 -19.79 -18.76
C GLY A 201 -9.59 -18.70 -17.69
N LEU A 202 -8.67 -18.62 -16.74
CA LEU A 202 -8.65 -17.68 -15.63
C LEU A 202 -7.28 -17.01 -15.53
N GLU A 203 -7.25 -15.73 -15.18
CA GLU A 203 -6.00 -14.98 -15.06
C GLU A 203 -5.28 -15.26 -13.72
N ARG A 204 -6.05 -15.40 -12.64
CA ARG A 204 -5.53 -15.46 -11.26
C ARG A 204 -6.35 -16.42 -10.39
N GLN A 205 -5.71 -16.99 -9.37
CA GLN A 205 -6.36 -17.73 -8.29
C GLN A 205 -5.86 -17.29 -6.92
N TRP A 206 -6.69 -17.44 -5.89
CA TRP A 206 -6.28 -17.19 -4.51
C TRP A 206 -5.28 -18.23 -4.00
N THR A 207 -4.31 -17.77 -3.21
CA THR A 207 -3.30 -18.60 -2.57
C THR A 207 -2.86 -17.99 -1.23
N ASN A 208 -2.15 -18.78 -0.43
CA ASN A 208 -1.46 -18.35 0.79
C ASN A 208 0.05 -18.35 0.54
N GLU A 209 0.49 -17.51 -0.38
CA GLU A 209 1.88 -17.44 -0.80
C GLU A 209 2.38 -16.00 -0.67
N GLY A 210 3.56 -15.87 -0.07
CA GLY A 210 4.21 -14.60 0.18
C GLY A 210 4.43 -14.33 1.66
N SER A 211 5.31 -13.38 1.94
CA SER A 211 5.60 -12.92 3.29
C SER A 211 6.08 -11.47 3.30
N LEU A 212 5.77 -10.78 4.39
CA LEU A 212 6.07 -9.37 4.61
C LEU A 212 6.72 -9.22 5.99
N THR A 213 7.72 -8.37 6.10
CA THR A 213 8.21 -7.89 7.39
C THR A 213 7.81 -6.44 7.60
N ASN A 214 7.50 -6.08 8.84
CA ASN A 214 7.30 -4.72 9.28
C ASN A 214 8.10 -4.50 10.57
N ARG A 215 8.91 -3.46 10.62
CA ARG A 215 9.67 -3.09 11.82
C ARG A 215 9.55 -1.60 12.04
N GLY A 216 9.53 -1.19 13.29
CA GLY A 216 9.35 0.21 13.60
C GLY A 216 9.67 0.55 15.05
N ALA A 217 9.60 1.84 15.32
CA ALA A 217 9.76 2.40 16.63
C ALA A 217 8.72 3.51 16.85
N ASN A 218 8.18 3.58 18.06
CA ASN A 218 7.28 4.63 18.50
C ASN A 218 7.90 5.31 19.72
N VAL A 219 7.82 6.63 19.77
CA VAL A 219 8.20 7.45 20.91
C VAL A 219 7.03 8.36 21.26
N SER A 220 6.76 8.49 22.54
CA SER A 220 5.80 9.45 23.07
C SER A 220 6.41 10.21 24.24
N VAL A 221 6.17 11.52 24.26
CA VAL A 221 6.58 12.39 25.35
C VAL A 221 5.38 13.27 25.69
N SER A 222 5.00 13.35 26.95
CA SER A 222 3.99 14.30 27.38
C SER A 222 4.34 14.90 28.73
N GLY A 223 4.11 16.19 28.87
CA GLY A 223 4.50 16.95 30.04
C GLY A 223 3.38 17.85 30.54
N VAL A 224 3.16 17.87 31.84
CA VAL A 224 2.30 18.84 32.54
C VAL A 224 3.15 20.05 32.89
N LEU A 225 3.22 21.01 31.97
CA LEU A 225 4.05 22.22 32.07
C LEU A 225 3.59 23.15 33.20
N VAL A 226 2.27 23.29 33.38
CA VAL A 226 1.67 24.09 34.47
C VAL A 226 0.53 23.30 35.11
N ASN A 227 0.47 23.31 36.44
CA ASN A 227 -0.64 22.71 37.19
C ASN A 227 -0.97 23.55 38.42
N THR A 228 -1.76 24.60 38.22
CA THR A 228 -2.27 25.48 39.28
C THR A 228 -3.80 25.43 39.31
N SER A 229 -4.44 26.13 40.26
CA SER A 229 -5.92 26.21 40.32
C SER A 229 -6.52 26.86 39.08
N ASP A 230 -5.84 27.89 38.57
CA ASP A 230 -6.37 28.78 37.54
C ASP A 230 -5.80 28.46 36.15
N LEU A 231 -4.63 27.85 36.09
CA LEU A 231 -3.94 27.52 34.85
C LEU A 231 -3.41 26.09 34.90
N LYS A 232 -3.87 25.26 33.97
CA LYS A 232 -3.34 23.92 33.72
C LYS A 232 -2.92 23.85 32.26
N TRP A 233 -1.73 23.36 32.02
CA TRP A 233 -1.19 23.25 30.68
C TRP A 233 -0.41 21.97 30.52
N GLN A 234 -0.82 21.17 29.53
CA GLN A 234 -0.15 19.96 29.10
C GLN A 234 0.26 20.08 27.63
N LEU A 235 1.45 19.61 27.32
CA LEU A 235 1.98 19.50 25.96
C LEU A 235 2.44 18.06 25.75
N GLY A 236 2.17 17.49 24.58
CA GLY A 236 2.64 16.18 24.22
C GLY A 236 3.02 16.07 22.75
N PHE A 237 3.85 15.07 22.48
CA PHE A 237 4.45 14.76 21.21
C PHE A 237 4.50 13.25 21.03
N THR A 238 4.14 12.78 19.85
CA THR A 238 4.35 11.40 19.42
C THR A 238 5.10 11.40 18.10
N LEU A 239 5.96 10.39 17.93
CA LEU A 239 6.68 10.11 16.70
C LEU A 239 6.73 8.60 16.50
N GLY A 240 6.30 8.15 15.34
CA GLY A 240 6.42 6.78 14.87
C GLY A 240 7.26 6.73 13.60
N HIS A 241 8.00 5.64 13.44
CA HIS A 241 8.70 5.26 12.22
C HIS A 241 8.40 3.79 11.96
N TYR A 242 8.10 3.43 10.73
CA TYR A 242 8.05 2.02 10.32
C TYR A 242 8.65 1.82 8.93
N LYS A 243 9.13 0.61 8.69
CA LYS A 243 9.54 0.16 7.38
C LYS A 243 8.96 -1.23 7.15
N ASN A 244 8.22 -1.36 6.06
CA ASN A 244 7.72 -2.63 5.59
C ASN A 244 8.58 -3.13 4.42
N LYS A 245 8.67 -4.45 4.25
CA LYS A 245 9.44 -5.07 3.17
C LYS A 245 8.81 -6.38 2.76
N ILE A 246 8.56 -6.54 1.46
CA ILE A 246 8.11 -7.80 0.87
C ILE A 246 9.29 -8.77 0.85
N GLU A 247 9.20 -9.89 1.56
CA GLU A 247 10.26 -10.90 1.62
C GLU A 247 10.05 -12.01 0.58
N SER A 248 8.80 -12.33 0.26
CA SER A 248 8.47 -13.30 -0.79
C SER A 248 7.11 -13.03 -1.41
N LEU A 249 6.93 -13.48 -2.65
CA LEU A 249 5.68 -13.45 -3.41
C LEU A 249 5.48 -14.79 -4.14
N PRO A 250 4.25 -15.11 -4.58
CA PRO A 250 4.00 -16.29 -5.40
C PRO A 250 4.84 -16.25 -6.68
N LEU A 251 5.70 -17.26 -6.90
CA LEU A 251 6.54 -17.37 -8.09
C LEU A 251 5.78 -18.08 -9.21
N THR A 252 4.99 -17.32 -9.96
CA THR A 252 4.34 -17.78 -11.19
C THR A 252 4.87 -17.01 -12.39
N ALA A 253 4.73 -17.55 -13.60
CA ALA A 253 5.28 -16.94 -14.82
C ALA A 253 4.86 -15.46 -14.98
N ASN A 254 3.63 -15.12 -14.58
CA ASN A 254 3.12 -13.74 -14.72
C ASN A 254 3.27 -12.88 -13.43
N ASN A 255 3.99 -13.37 -12.41
CA ASN A 255 4.40 -12.61 -11.22
C ASN A 255 5.92 -12.28 -11.25
N ARG A 256 6.45 -12.11 -12.47
CA ARG A 256 7.84 -11.77 -12.75
C ARG A 256 7.84 -10.63 -13.75
N LEU A 257 8.56 -9.57 -13.43
CA LEU A 257 8.83 -8.48 -14.37
C LEU A 257 10.14 -8.79 -15.07
N GLU A 258 10.04 -9.13 -16.35
CA GLU A 258 11.19 -9.46 -17.19
C GLU A 258 11.55 -8.27 -18.07
N THR A 259 12.83 -7.88 -18.05
CA THR A 259 13.34 -6.75 -18.82
C THR A 259 14.59 -7.15 -19.60
N TRP A 260 14.80 -6.46 -20.72
CA TRP A 260 15.94 -6.65 -21.61
C TRP A 260 16.45 -5.28 -22.04
N ALA A 261 17.77 -5.17 -22.21
CA ALA A 261 18.35 -4.13 -23.03
C ALA A 261 18.03 -4.39 -24.51
N LEU A 262 17.98 -3.31 -25.28
CA LEU A 262 17.70 -3.32 -26.70
C LEU A 262 18.97 -2.98 -27.49
N ASP A 263 19.18 -3.64 -28.62
CA ASP A 263 20.29 -3.31 -29.52
C ASP A 263 19.97 -2.08 -30.40
N ALA A 264 20.87 -1.73 -31.31
CA ALA A 264 20.69 -0.55 -32.18
C ALA A 264 19.41 -0.60 -33.05
N ASN A 265 18.87 -1.80 -33.32
CA ASN A 265 17.66 -2.02 -34.11
C ASN A 265 16.40 -2.14 -33.25
N GLY A 266 16.54 -2.16 -31.93
CA GLY A 266 15.42 -2.35 -30.99
C GLY A 266 15.15 -3.81 -30.65
N ASP A 267 16.05 -4.73 -31.03
CA ASP A 267 15.92 -6.15 -30.74
C ASP A 267 16.43 -6.48 -29.34
N LYS A 268 15.75 -7.41 -28.65
CA LYS A 268 16.11 -7.81 -27.29
C LYS A 268 17.47 -8.50 -27.25
N VAL A 269 18.38 -7.97 -26.42
CA VAL A 269 19.67 -8.61 -26.17
C VAL A 269 19.49 -9.72 -25.15
N ALA A 270 19.50 -10.99 -25.58
CA ALA A 270 19.21 -12.14 -24.72
C ALA A 270 20.10 -12.23 -23.46
N SER A 271 21.38 -11.84 -23.56
CA SER A 271 22.32 -11.85 -22.43
C SER A 271 22.03 -10.77 -21.37
N SER A 272 21.18 -9.79 -21.68
CA SER A 272 20.80 -8.71 -20.76
C SER A 272 19.54 -9.03 -19.93
N HIS A 273 18.95 -10.21 -20.11
CA HIS A 273 17.69 -10.60 -19.47
C HIS A 273 17.78 -10.48 -17.94
N ARG A 274 16.91 -9.65 -17.36
CA ARG A 274 16.75 -9.48 -15.91
C ARG A 274 15.35 -9.88 -15.50
N VAL A 275 15.25 -10.45 -14.31
CA VAL A 275 13.96 -10.84 -13.74
C VAL A 275 13.81 -10.31 -12.33
N LEU A 276 12.79 -9.49 -12.11
CA LEU A 276 12.37 -9.02 -10.80
C LEU A 276 11.17 -9.84 -10.34
N SER A 277 11.25 -10.43 -9.14
CA SER A 277 10.13 -11.16 -8.53
C SER A 277 9.10 -10.17 -8.00
N GLY A 278 8.05 -9.93 -8.76
CA GLY A 278 7.04 -8.92 -8.46
C GLY A 278 6.06 -8.70 -9.60
N TYR A 279 5.10 -7.83 -9.37
CA TYR A 279 4.11 -7.42 -10.36
C TYR A 279 3.80 -5.93 -10.25
N THR A 280 3.28 -5.37 -11.33
CA THR A 280 2.73 -4.01 -11.33
C THR A 280 1.23 -4.03 -11.14
N SER A 281 0.72 -3.01 -10.46
CA SER A 281 -0.70 -2.68 -10.44
C SER A 281 -0.88 -1.21 -10.83
N SER A 282 -2.14 -0.81 -11.02
CA SER A 282 -2.47 0.54 -11.47
C SER A 282 -3.32 1.25 -10.43
N ILE A 283 -2.88 2.42 -9.97
CA ILE A 283 -3.73 3.40 -9.28
C ILE A 283 -3.82 4.63 -10.17
N TYR A 284 -4.91 4.75 -10.92
CA TYR A 284 -5.11 5.82 -11.90
C TYR A 284 -3.94 6.01 -12.89
N GLY A 285 -4.05 5.46 -14.10
CA GLY A 285 -2.94 5.32 -15.04
C GLY A 285 -2.67 3.86 -15.34
N LYS A 286 -1.47 3.52 -15.82
CA LYS A 286 -1.10 2.14 -16.18
C LYS A 286 0.21 1.72 -15.49
N ASP A 287 0.14 0.59 -14.79
CA ASP A 287 1.26 -0.14 -14.20
C ASP A 287 2.14 0.69 -13.25
N ASN A 288 1.63 1.75 -12.64
CA ASN A 288 2.37 2.75 -11.89
C ASN A 288 2.68 2.41 -10.43
N ILE A 289 2.27 1.22 -9.96
CA ILE A 289 2.56 0.71 -8.62
C ILE A 289 3.34 -0.58 -8.74
N LEU A 290 4.44 -0.71 -7.99
CA LEU A 290 5.25 -1.92 -7.93
C LEU A 290 5.04 -2.64 -6.60
N THR A 291 4.82 -3.94 -6.69
CA THR A 291 4.85 -4.87 -5.55
C THR A 291 5.89 -5.94 -5.87
N ALA A 292 7.07 -5.86 -5.24
CA ALA A 292 8.20 -6.73 -5.55
C ALA A 292 9.01 -7.13 -4.31
N VAL A 293 9.59 -8.32 -4.35
CA VAL A 293 10.48 -8.83 -3.30
C VAL A 293 11.68 -7.89 -3.13
N GLY A 294 11.94 -7.49 -1.89
CA GLY A 294 13.01 -6.53 -1.56
C GLY A 294 12.51 -5.11 -1.33
N GLU A 295 11.36 -4.75 -1.87
CA GLU A 295 10.78 -3.40 -1.80
C GLU A 295 9.72 -3.24 -0.70
N SER A 296 9.45 -1.99 -0.32
CA SER A 296 8.25 -1.65 0.44
C SER A 296 7.01 -1.97 -0.41
N ALA A 297 5.90 -2.31 0.24
CA ALA A 297 4.63 -2.52 -0.41
C ALA A 297 4.10 -1.21 -1.02
N GLY A 298 3.62 -1.30 -2.26
CA GLY A 298 2.89 -0.22 -2.93
C GLY A 298 3.74 0.97 -3.38
N VAL A 299 5.02 0.77 -3.66
CA VAL A 299 5.90 1.87 -4.14
C VAL A 299 5.52 2.33 -5.56
N PHE A 300 5.76 3.60 -5.86
CA PHE A 300 5.49 4.16 -7.19
C PHE A 300 6.57 3.72 -8.18
N TYR A 301 6.17 3.31 -9.38
CA TYR A 301 7.05 2.71 -10.37
C TYR A 301 6.87 3.31 -11.76
N GLY A 302 7.94 3.84 -12.35
CA GLY A 302 7.87 4.57 -13.60
C GLY A 302 9.24 5.01 -14.08
N TYR A 303 9.26 5.91 -15.06
CA TYR A 303 10.49 6.46 -15.61
C TYR A 303 10.98 7.63 -14.77
N LYS A 304 12.28 7.68 -14.52
CA LYS A 304 12.92 8.86 -13.93
C LYS A 304 13.17 9.90 -15.02
N THR A 305 12.86 11.17 -14.74
CA THR A 305 13.07 12.28 -15.68
C THR A 305 14.16 13.22 -15.17
N ALA A 306 14.84 13.88 -16.10
CA ALA A 306 15.87 14.91 -15.89
C ALA A 306 15.41 16.29 -16.40
N GLY A 307 14.09 16.51 -16.47
CA GLY A 307 13.48 17.75 -16.94
C GLY A 307 13.04 17.66 -18.41
N VAL A 308 13.19 18.77 -19.12
CA VAL A 308 12.77 18.94 -20.52
C VAL A 308 13.97 19.39 -21.33
N PHE A 309 14.19 18.77 -22.49
CA PHE A 309 15.25 19.18 -23.41
C PHE A 309 15.03 20.63 -23.84
N SER A 310 15.98 21.51 -23.55
CA SER A 310 15.83 22.94 -23.89
C SER A 310 16.14 23.19 -25.36
N THR A 311 17.05 22.41 -25.95
CA THR A 311 17.54 22.57 -27.33
C THR A 311 17.56 21.25 -28.09
N THR A 312 17.52 21.33 -29.41
CA THR A 312 17.62 20.20 -30.33
C THR A 312 19.01 19.58 -30.25
N ALA A 313 20.05 20.39 -30.07
CA ALA A 313 21.43 19.92 -29.88
C ALA A 313 21.57 19.08 -28.61
N GLU A 314 20.89 19.46 -27.52
CA GLU A 314 20.86 18.69 -26.27
C GLU A 314 20.17 17.33 -26.46
N ALA A 315 19.00 17.31 -27.10
CA ALA A 315 18.27 16.08 -27.38
C ALA A 315 19.05 15.12 -28.30
N GLN A 316 19.69 15.65 -29.34
CA GLN A 316 20.55 14.88 -30.25
C GLN A 316 21.80 14.33 -29.55
N ALA A 317 22.43 15.13 -28.69
CA ALA A 317 23.60 14.70 -27.93
C ALA A 317 23.27 13.60 -26.91
N ALA A 318 22.05 13.61 -26.36
CA ALA A 318 21.57 12.54 -25.48
C ALA A 318 21.37 11.23 -26.25
N GLY A 319 21.04 11.28 -27.54
CA GLY A 319 20.97 10.10 -28.42
C GLY A 319 19.88 9.10 -28.03
N LEU A 320 18.88 9.54 -27.25
CA LEU A 320 17.83 8.68 -26.72
C LEU A 320 16.80 8.31 -27.79
N LYS A 321 16.25 7.10 -27.68
CA LYS A 321 15.25 6.54 -28.58
C LYS A 321 14.02 6.06 -27.81
N TYR A 322 12.85 6.45 -28.28
CA TYR A 322 11.57 5.95 -27.78
C TYR A 322 11.08 4.78 -28.65
N PRO A 323 10.78 3.60 -28.08
CA PRO A 323 10.31 2.44 -28.84
C PRO A 323 8.87 2.65 -29.30
N THR A 324 8.62 2.46 -30.60
CA THR A 324 7.27 2.65 -31.19
C THR A 324 6.43 1.36 -31.20
N GLY A 325 7.08 0.20 -31.08
CA GLY A 325 6.46 -1.10 -31.30
C GLY A 325 6.15 -1.42 -32.77
N LEU A 326 6.60 -0.61 -33.73
CA LEU A 326 6.37 -0.80 -35.16
C LEU A 326 7.62 -1.33 -35.86
N ALA A 327 7.47 -2.41 -36.63
CA ALA A 327 8.60 -3.03 -37.35
C ALA A 327 9.24 -2.12 -38.41
N SER A 328 8.45 -1.25 -39.06
CA SER A 328 8.94 -0.35 -40.11
C SER A 328 9.66 0.90 -39.59
N GLN A 329 9.40 1.28 -38.34
CA GLN A 329 10.00 2.45 -37.71
C GLN A 329 10.12 2.16 -36.20
N PRO A 330 11.13 1.39 -35.76
CA PRO A 330 11.21 0.86 -34.40
C PRO A 330 11.42 1.93 -33.33
N SER A 331 11.96 3.10 -33.71
CA SER A 331 12.27 4.21 -32.80
C SER A 331 11.68 5.55 -33.24
N ARG A 332 11.53 6.44 -32.26
CA ARG A 332 11.39 7.88 -32.42
C ARG A 332 12.50 8.57 -31.63
N ASP A 333 13.14 9.56 -32.26
CA ASP A 333 14.16 10.36 -31.59
C ASP A 333 13.50 11.46 -30.75
N PHE A 334 14.09 11.76 -29.60
CA PHE A 334 13.67 12.89 -28.77
C PHE A 334 14.08 14.21 -29.42
N GLN A 335 13.25 15.24 -29.22
CA GLN A 335 13.43 16.58 -29.75
C GLN A 335 13.44 17.62 -28.63
N ALA A 336 13.80 18.86 -28.98
CA ALA A 336 13.64 19.98 -28.07
C ALA A 336 12.19 20.11 -27.59
N GLY A 337 12.01 20.35 -26.30
CA GLY A 337 10.72 20.39 -25.63
C GLY A 337 10.17 19.03 -25.20
N ASP A 338 10.78 17.90 -25.58
CA ASP A 338 10.40 16.59 -25.06
C ASP A 338 10.94 16.36 -23.64
N VAL A 339 10.29 15.46 -22.91
CA VAL A 339 10.78 15.02 -21.60
C VAL A 339 12.14 14.32 -21.76
N HIS A 340 13.12 14.72 -20.96
CA HIS A 340 14.39 14.05 -20.87
C HIS A 340 14.28 12.89 -19.88
N PHE A 341 14.15 11.66 -20.37
CA PHE A 341 14.17 10.46 -19.52
C PHE A 341 15.60 9.99 -19.22
N VAL A 342 15.81 9.44 -18.04
CA VAL A 342 17.11 8.89 -17.65
C VAL A 342 17.17 7.42 -18.08
N ASP A 343 17.98 7.13 -19.09
CA ASP A 343 18.38 5.78 -19.49
C ASP A 343 19.11 5.10 -18.31
N GLN A 344 18.54 4.00 -17.80
CA GLN A 344 19.05 3.29 -16.63
C GLN A 344 20.05 2.20 -17.00
N ASN A 345 19.96 1.67 -18.21
CA ASN A 345 20.75 0.50 -18.64
C ASN A 345 21.88 0.87 -19.62
N GLY A 346 21.88 2.10 -20.14
CA GLY A 346 22.89 2.67 -21.02
C GLY A 346 22.81 2.20 -22.47
N ASP A 347 21.68 1.66 -22.92
CA ASP A 347 21.50 1.15 -24.28
C ASP A 347 20.99 2.20 -25.28
N GLY A 348 20.68 3.41 -24.80
CA GLY A 348 20.16 4.52 -25.59
C GLY A 348 18.66 4.44 -25.89
N TRP A 349 17.95 3.45 -25.37
CA TRP A 349 16.50 3.30 -25.47
C TRP A 349 15.82 3.66 -24.16
N ILE A 350 14.60 4.20 -24.25
CA ILE A 350 13.73 4.43 -23.09
C ILE A 350 12.61 3.40 -23.13
N SER A 351 12.82 2.28 -22.46
CA SER A 351 11.98 1.06 -22.50
C SER A 351 11.57 0.61 -21.10
N GLU A 352 10.82 -0.50 -21.00
CA GLU A 352 10.45 -1.06 -19.70
C GLU A 352 11.64 -1.39 -18.79
N ALA A 353 12.85 -1.56 -19.37
CA ALA A 353 14.09 -1.76 -18.62
C ALA A 353 14.56 -0.51 -17.85
N ASP A 354 14.05 0.68 -18.20
CA ASP A 354 14.41 1.97 -17.59
C ASP A 354 13.47 2.40 -16.47
N ARG A 355 12.45 1.58 -16.20
CA ARG A 355 11.53 1.84 -15.11
C ARG A 355 12.18 1.51 -13.77
N VAL A 356 12.01 2.40 -12.81
CA VAL A 356 12.56 2.30 -11.45
C VAL A 356 11.52 2.71 -10.43
N LYS A 357 11.80 2.42 -9.15
CA LYS A 357 11.07 3.04 -8.04
C LYS A 357 11.26 4.56 -8.11
N ILE A 358 10.16 5.28 -8.31
CA ILE A 358 10.14 6.75 -8.41
C ILE A 358 9.57 7.43 -7.16
N GLY A 359 9.00 6.65 -6.23
CA GLY A 359 8.58 7.18 -4.94
C GLY A 359 8.09 6.09 -3.98
N ASP A 360 8.01 6.44 -2.70
CA ASP A 360 7.54 5.58 -1.61
C ASP A 360 6.40 6.28 -0.84
N PRO A 361 5.15 5.78 -0.88
CA PRO A 361 4.06 6.39 -0.13
C PRO A 361 4.13 6.12 1.39
N ASN A 362 5.05 5.26 1.83
CA ASN A 362 5.22 4.95 3.24
C ASN A 362 6.04 6.08 3.92
N PRO A 363 5.52 6.74 4.97
CA PRO A 363 6.22 7.87 5.59
C PRO A 363 7.46 7.46 6.37
N ASP A 364 8.48 8.29 6.29
CA ASP A 364 9.67 8.17 7.15
C ASP A 364 9.29 8.42 8.60
N ILE A 365 8.49 9.44 8.90
CA ILE A 365 7.98 9.67 10.26
C ILE A 365 6.55 10.17 10.24
N TYR A 366 5.79 9.82 11.26
CA TYR A 366 4.44 10.28 11.47
C TYR A 366 4.16 10.46 12.95
N GLY A 367 3.15 11.25 13.29
CA GLY A 367 2.80 11.43 14.69
C GLY A 367 1.89 12.61 14.90
N ASN A 368 1.90 13.13 16.12
CA ASN A 368 1.17 14.32 16.47
C ASN A 368 1.90 15.16 17.53
N ILE A 369 1.54 16.44 17.56
CA ILE A 369 1.79 17.35 18.67
C ILE A 369 0.41 17.73 19.19
N PHE A 370 0.22 17.65 20.50
CA PHE A 370 -1.03 18.08 21.11
C PHE A 370 -0.77 18.95 22.32
N THR A 371 -1.67 19.89 22.58
CA THR A 371 -1.65 20.70 23.79
C THR A 371 -3.06 20.86 24.33
N SER A 372 -3.18 20.83 25.65
CA SER A 372 -4.42 21.13 26.36
C SER A 372 -4.13 22.23 27.37
N LEU A 373 -4.78 23.37 27.20
CA LEU A 373 -4.63 24.55 28.05
C LEU A 373 -5.98 24.85 28.70
N SER A 374 -6.07 24.71 30.01
CA SER A 374 -7.23 25.15 30.79
C SER A 374 -6.88 26.40 31.58
N TRP A 375 -7.59 27.48 31.30
CA TRP A 375 -7.55 28.71 32.09
C TRP A 375 -8.92 28.95 32.74
N LYS A 376 -8.99 28.78 34.06
CA LYS A 376 -10.22 28.78 34.85
C LYS A 376 -11.26 27.80 34.30
N ARG A 377 -12.30 28.32 33.63
CA ARG A 377 -13.41 27.53 33.03
C ARG A 377 -13.28 27.37 31.51
N LEU A 378 -12.26 27.96 30.90
CA LEU A 378 -12.00 27.87 29.47
C LEU A 378 -10.94 26.81 29.23
N THR A 379 -11.21 25.91 28.28
CA THR A 379 -10.24 24.91 27.82
C THR A 379 -10.03 25.06 26.33
N LEU A 380 -8.77 25.06 25.91
CA LEU A 380 -8.34 24.99 24.52
C LEU A 380 -7.56 23.70 24.32
N ASP A 381 -8.07 22.85 23.44
CA ASP A 381 -7.40 21.64 22.99
C ASP A 381 -6.98 21.79 21.53
N VAL A 382 -5.69 21.55 21.25
CA VAL A 382 -5.13 21.60 19.91
C VAL A 382 -4.42 20.28 19.63
N ASN A 383 -4.68 19.68 18.47
CA ASN A 383 -3.99 18.48 17.99
C ASN A 383 -3.55 18.70 16.54
N LEU A 384 -2.24 18.68 16.32
CA LEU A 384 -1.62 18.77 15.01
C LEU A 384 -1.05 17.39 14.65
N LYS A 385 -1.55 16.80 13.57
CA LYS A 385 -1.05 15.52 13.03
C LYS A 385 -0.12 15.79 11.86
N TYR A 386 0.92 14.99 11.72
CA TYR A 386 1.88 15.11 10.62
C TYR A 386 2.30 13.74 10.08
N SER A 387 2.69 13.73 8.81
CA SER A 387 3.30 12.62 8.07
C SER A 387 4.36 13.25 7.16
N LEU A 388 5.61 12.81 7.29
CA LEU A 388 6.77 13.41 6.62
C LEU A 388 7.59 12.33 5.94
N GLY A 389 8.16 12.67 4.78
CA GLY A 389 9.02 11.78 3.99
C GLY A 389 8.29 10.85 3.03
N ASN A 390 6.95 10.77 3.08
CA ASN A 390 6.18 10.03 2.08
C ASN A 390 6.05 10.80 0.76
N ASP A 391 6.11 10.07 -0.35
CA ASP A 391 5.80 10.56 -1.68
C ASP A 391 4.30 10.48 -1.98
N ILE A 392 3.83 11.32 -2.90
CA ILE A 392 2.44 11.36 -3.34
C ILE A 392 2.39 11.28 -4.86
N PHE A 393 1.63 10.30 -5.37
CA PHE A 393 1.28 10.25 -6.77
C PHE A 393 0.11 11.19 -7.07
N ASN A 394 0.38 12.29 -7.78
CA ASN A 394 -0.60 13.31 -8.11
C ASN A 394 -1.26 13.03 -9.48
N TYR A 395 -2.27 12.16 -9.48
CA TYR A 395 -3.00 11.82 -10.71
C TYR A 395 -3.74 13.01 -11.34
N GLN A 396 -4.27 13.92 -10.51
CA GLN A 396 -4.98 15.10 -11.02
C GLN A 396 -4.04 15.98 -11.84
N ARG A 397 -2.79 16.16 -11.38
CA ARG A 397 -1.76 16.86 -12.14
C ARG A 397 -1.45 16.11 -13.44
N MET A 398 -1.28 14.78 -13.38
CA MET A 398 -1.00 13.97 -14.57
C MET A 398 -2.06 14.15 -15.67
N GLN A 399 -3.34 14.24 -15.29
CA GLN A 399 -4.43 14.46 -16.24
C GLN A 399 -4.46 15.90 -16.78
N LEU A 400 -4.41 16.89 -15.88
CA LEU A 400 -4.62 18.30 -16.20
C LEU A 400 -3.35 19.04 -16.66
N GLU A 401 -2.20 18.37 -16.69
CA GLU A 401 -0.93 18.89 -17.22
C GLU A 401 -0.33 17.99 -18.30
N SER A 402 -1.07 16.99 -18.78
CA SER A 402 -0.63 16.07 -19.84
C SER A 402 -0.37 16.76 -21.18
N ALA A 403 -1.09 17.86 -21.45
CA ALA A 403 -0.92 18.69 -22.64
C ALA A 403 -1.00 17.91 -23.98
N ASN A 404 -1.69 16.76 -23.97
CA ASN A 404 -1.78 15.81 -25.07
C ASN A 404 -3.21 15.63 -25.63
N SER A 405 -4.18 16.36 -25.08
CA SER A 405 -5.58 16.34 -25.47
C SER A 405 -6.15 17.76 -25.57
N ILE A 406 -7.37 17.88 -26.09
CA ILE A 406 -8.12 19.15 -26.17
C ILE A 406 -8.92 19.46 -24.91
N THR A 407 -8.84 18.63 -23.87
CA THR A 407 -9.55 18.88 -22.61
C THR A 407 -8.92 20.03 -21.86
N ASN A 408 -9.69 20.70 -21.00
CA ASN A 408 -9.18 21.79 -20.19
C ASN A 408 -7.98 21.35 -19.34
N GLN A 409 -6.98 22.22 -19.23
CA GLN A 409 -5.70 21.97 -18.54
C GLN A 409 -5.49 23.05 -17.46
N THR A 410 -4.56 22.82 -16.52
CA THR A 410 -4.18 23.86 -15.55
C THR A 410 -3.40 24.98 -16.23
N THR A 411 -3.31 26.14 -15.56
CA THR A 411 -2.51 27.28 -16.03
C THR A 411 -1.01 27.00 -16.06
N ALA A 412 -0.53 25.92 -15.44
CA ALA A 412 0.88 25.51 -15.52
C ALA A 412 1.31 25.23 -16.98
N VAL A 413 0.40 24.71 -17.82
CA VAL A 413 0.67 24.40 -19.23
C VAL A 413 0.95 25.65 -20.09
N VAL A 414 0.66 26.86 -19.58
CA VAL A 414 1.05 28.13 -20.23
C VAL A 414 2.59 28.29 -20.28
N ASN A 415 3.29 27.69 -19.31
CA ASN A 415 4.76 27.69 -19.22
C ASN A 415 5.42 26.58 -20.04
N ARG A 416 4.66 25.82 -20.84
CA ARG A 416 5.22 24.80 -21.74
C ARG A 416 6.33 25.32 -22.62
N TRP A 417 7.16 24.38 -23.08
CA TRP A 417 8.19 24.66 -24.06
C TRP A 417 7.56 25.12 -25.38
N LYS A 418 8.06 26.21 -25.94
CA LYS A 418 7.50 26.92 -27.12
C LYS A 418 8.56 27.24 -28.18
N TYR A 419 9.83 27.39 -27.80
CA TYR A 419 10.90 27.76 -28.73
C TYR A 419 12.27 27.21 -28.29
N GLU A 420 13.16 27.05 -29.26
CA GLU A 420 14.52 26.56 -29.10
C GLU A 420 15.30 27.36 -28.05
N GLY A 421 15.85 26.68 -27.04
CA GLY A 421 16.60 27.27 -25.94
C GLY A 421 15.75 27.68 -24.73
N GLN A 422 14.42 27.59 -24.79
CA GLN A 422 13.57 27.89 -23.63
C GLN A 422 13.79 26.85 -22.52
N LYS A 423 14.18 27.32 -21.33
CA LYS A 423 14.25 26.51 -20.12
C LYS A 423 12.89 26.48 -19.42
N THR A 424 12.32 25.29 -19.27
CA THR A 424 11.05 25.07 -18.57
C THR A 424 10.97 23.63 -18.06
N ASP A 425 10.10 23.38 -17.10
CA ASP A 425 9.79 22.06 -16.54
C ASP A 425 8.50 21.47 -17.13
N VAL A 426 7.85 22.20 -18.06
CA VAL A 426 6.63 21.76 -18.75
C VAL A 426 6.98 21.40 -20.21
N PRO A 427 6.83 20.13 -20.60
CA PRO A 427 7.12 19.68 -21.97
C PRO A 427 6.29 20.39 -23.03
N ARG A 428 6.73 20.33 -24.28
CA ARG A 428 5.94 20.83 -25.42
C ARG A 428 4.62 20.07 -25.52
N THR A 429 3.57 20.77 -25.94
CA THR A 429 2.28 20.17 -26.27
C THR A 429 2.40 19.25 -27.47
N MET A 430 1.89 18.02 -27.37
CA MET A 430 1.87 17.08 -28.48
C MET A 430 0.72 16.09 -28.36
N SER A 431 -0.06 15.94 -29.43
CA SER A 431 -1.09 14.89 -29.53
C SER A 431 -0.46 13.50 -29.44
N SER A 432 -1.09 12.59 -28.70
CA SER A 432 -0.68 11.18 -28.62
C SER A 432 -0.79 10.44 -29.96
N GLU A 433 -1.53 10.99 -30.94
CA GLU A 433 -1.66 10.45 -32.29
C GLU A 433 -0.51 10.89 -33.22
N SER A 434 0.33 11.83 -32.79
CA SER A 434 1.46 12.30 -33.58
C SER A 434 2.54 11.22 -33.73
N THR A 435 3.13 11.13 -34.92
CA THR A 435 4.31 10.29 -35.17
C THR A 435 5.57 10.79 -34.47
N LEU A 436 5.54 12.01 -33.92
CA LEU A 436 6.63 12.60 -33.13
C LEU A 436 6.45 12.42 -31.62
N TRP A 437 5.36 11.81 -31.17
CA TRP A 437 5.07 11.67 -29.74
C TRP A 437 5.99 10.63 -29.08
N VAL A 438 6.66 11.03 -28.00
CA VAL A 438 7.62 10.22 -27.22
C VAL A 438 7.29 10.21 -25.71
N ASN A 439 5.99 10.25 -25.38
CA ASN A 439 5.49 10.30 -24.01
C ASN A 439 5.88 11.58 -23.23
N ASN A 440 5.42 12.73 -23.70
CA ASN A 440 5.58 14.02 -23.00
C ASN A 440 4.59 14.27 -21.86
N ALA A 441 3.90 13.23 -21.38
CA ALA A 441 2.95 13.38 -20.28
C ALA A 441 3.72 13.61 -18.96
N ARG A 442 3.22 14.56 -18.16
CA ARG A 442 3.82 14.97 -16.89
C ARG A 442 3.26 14.20 -15.70
#